data_AF-A0A8H4AVZ6-F1
#
_entry.id   AF-A0A8H4AVZ6-F1
#
_cell.length_a   1.000
_cell.length_b   1.000
_cell.length_c   1.000
_cell.angle_alpha   90.00
_cell.angle_beta   90.00
_cell.angle_gamma   90.00
#
_symmetry.space_group_name_H-M   'P 1'
#
loop_
_entity.id
_entity.type
_entity.pdbx_description
1 polymer ?
#
loop_
_entity_poly.entity_id
_entity_poly.type
_entity_poly.pdbx_seq_one_letter_code
_entity_poly.pdbx_strand_id
1 'polypeptide(L)'
;MTSSNDNLSSKLELQKRLQHRLKSRTDTTSRPTPRTYDQLPQYLRQVLPDNYTYIIKSYKEIELEKFEGAPTAAFDSTFYVNIASTEAIEEWRSAFHNKTGTVFRITRADKVKGIKVIYHKDFHCRHADIAAIKYMQKTYAQKAGQRRSRNTNCQCLAKIRLEKSRLNLSHPCEIHLLYNHNHPLETLNITPQTPSIASYE
;
A
#
# COMPACT_ATOMS: atom_id res chain seq x y z
N MET A 1 -9.30 -47.20 -38.84
CA MET A 1 -8.00 -46.73 -38.30
C MET A 1 -8.09 -45.22 -38.08
N THR A 2 -8.43 -44.73 -36.88
CA THR A 2 -8.21 -43.33 -36.41
C THR A 2 -8.87 -43.14 -35.03
N SER A 3 -8.25 -43.59 -33.94
CA SER A 3 -8.78 -43.32 -32.58
C SER A 3 -7.70 -43.13 -31.51
N SER A 4 -6.46 -42.85 -31.92
CA SER A 4 -5.33 -42.76 -30.98
C SER A 4 -4.72 -41.36 -30.88
N ASN A 5 -4.99 -40.46 -31.84
CA ASN A 5 -4.39 -39.11 -31.87
C ASN A 5 -5.14 -38.07 -31.03
N ASP A 6 -6.46 -38.15 -30.92
CA ASP A 6 -7.25 -37.13 -30.19
C ASP A 6 -7.02 -37.19 -28.67
N ASN A 7 -6.73 -38.39 -28.14
CA ASN A 7 -6.52 -38.62 -26.72
C ASN A 7 -5.14 -38.13 -26.23
N LEU A 8 -4.15 -38.07 -27.12
CA LEU A 8 -2.84 -37.48 -26.80
C LEU A 8 -2.91 -35.95 -26.77
N SER A 9 -3.64 -35.34 -27.71
CA SER A 9 -3.79 -33.89 -27.79
C SER A 9 -4.50 -33.32 -26.56
N SER A 10 -5.59 -33.97 -26.12
CA SER A 10 -6.34 -33.56 -24.93
C SER A 10 -5.51 -33.66 -23.65
N LYS A 11 -4.69 -34.72 -23.51
CA LYS A 11 -3.81 -34.92 -22.36
C LYS A 11 -2.67 -33.89 -22.33
N LEU A 12 -2.10 -33.56 -23.49
CA LEU A 12 -1.06 -32.53 -23.62
C LEU A 12 -1.61 -31.13 -23.32
N GLU A 13 -2.84 -30.83 -23.74
CA GLU A 13 -3.50 -29.55 -23.45
C GLU A 13 -3.87 -29.43 -21.97
N LEU A 14 -4.32 -30.52 -21.34
CA LEU A 14 -4.55 -30.57 -19.90
C LEU A 14 -3.26 -30.34 -19.11
N GLN A 15 -2.15 -30.93 -19.56
CA GLN A 15 -0.83 -30.76 -18.96
C GLN A 15 -0.30 -29.32 -19.13
N LYS A 16 -0.51 -28.70 -20.30
CA LYS A 16 -0.20 -27.28 -20.53
C LYS A 16 -1.03 -26.35 -19.66
N ARG A 17 -2.33 -26.64 -19.49
CA ARG A 17 -3.22 -25.87 -18.58
C ARG A 17 -2.79 -26.02 -17.12
N LEU A 18 -2.40 -27.22 -16.69
CA LEU A 18 -1.88 -27.46 -15.34
C LEU A 18 -0.55 -26.74 -15.12
N GLN A 19 0.38 -26.81 -16.08
CA GLN A 19 1.65 -26.08 -16.02
C GLN A 19 1.43 -24.56 -16.03
N HIS A 20 0.49 -24.04 -16.82
CA HIS A 20 0.14 -22.61 -16.80
C HIS A 20 -0.49 -22.19 -15.46
N ARG A 21 -1.35 -23.03 -14.87
CA ARG A 21 -1.91 -22.83 -13.52
C ARG A 21 -0.84 -22.86 -12.42
N LEU A 22 0.20 -23.67 -12.58
CA LEU A 22 1.34 -23.74 -11.68
C LEU A 22 2.28 -22.54 -11.88
N LYS A 23 2.48 -22.06 -13.11
CA LYS A 23 3.32 -20.90 -13.44
C LYS A 23 2.67 -19.56 -13.07
N SER A 24 1.33 -19.50 -13.05
CA SER A 24 0.57 -18.33 -12.56
C SER A 24 0.37 -18.31 -11.05
N ARG A 25 0.77 -19.38 -10.34
CA ARG A 25 0.93 -19.34 -8.88
C ARG A 25 2.34 -18.87 -8.62
N THR A 26 2.54 -17.56 -8.58
CA THR A 26 3.67 -16.98 -7.86
C THR A 26 3.67 -17.60 -6.47
N ASP A 27 4.72 -18.34 -6.19
CA ASP A 27 4.96 -19.11 -4.99
C ASP A 27 4.53 -18.32 -3.73
N THR A 28 3.38 -18.71 -3.17
CA THR A 28 2.86 -18.17 -1.92
C THR A 28 2.70 -19.34 -0.93
N THR A 29 3.66 -20.27 -0.93
CA THR A 29 3.67 -21.41 0.01
C THR A 29 4.96 -21.49 0.84
N SER A 30 5.86 -20.51 0.71
CA SER A 30 6.76 -20.18 1.83
C SER A 30 5.94 -19.52 2.94
N ARG A 31 6.02 -20.01 4.19
CA ARG A 31 5.59 -19.24 5.37
C ARG A 31 6.09 -17.80 5.17
N PRO A 32 5.22 -16.79 5.21
CA PRO A 32 5.65 -15.44 4.92
C PRO A 32 6.62 -15.04 6.05
N THR A 33 7.90 -15.01 5.72
CA THR A 33 8.97 -14.75 6.68
C THR A 33 8.96 -13.26 7.02
N PRO A 34 9.14 -12.89 8.30
CA PRO A 34 9.47 -11.52 8.67
C PRO A 34 10.62 -11.02 7.82
N ARG A 35 10.39 -9.92 7.09
CA ARG A 35 11.43 -9.22 6.37
C ARG A 35 11.85 -8.03 7.20
N THR A 36 13.16 -7.88 7.38
CA THR A 36 13.73 -6.62 7.84
C THR A 36 13.57 -5.57 6.73
N TYR A 37 13.71 -4.29 7.10
CA TYR A 37 13.58 -3.18 6.16
C TYR A 37 14.48 -3.34 4.92
N ASP A 38 15.71 -3.84 5.09
CA ASP A 38 16.66 -4.05 3.99
C ASP A 38 16.29 -5.19 3.03
N GLN A 39 15.38 -6.07 3.45
CA GLN A 39 14.88 -7.20 2.65
C GLN A 39 13.59 -6.85 1.89
N LEU A 40 13.09 -5.63 2.05
CA LEU A 40 11.92 -5.14 1.33
C LEU A 40 12.26 -4.83 -0.14
N PRO A 41 11.32 -5.08 -1.08
CA PRO A 41 11.37 -4.52 -2.42
C PRO A 41 11.67 -3.02 -2.41
N GLN A 42 12.42 -2.54 -3.40
CA GLN A 42 12.90 -1.15 -3.46
C GLN A 42 11.78 -0.12 -3.29
N TYR A 43 10.64 -0.30 -3.96
CA TYR A 43 9.48 0.58 -3.86
C TYR A 43 8.87 0.63 -2.45
N LEU A 44 8.79 -0.52 -1.77
CA LEU A 44 8.29 -0.56 -0.38
C LEU A 44 9.28 0.12 0.57
N ARG A 45 10.58 -0.05 0.35
CA ARG A 45 11.64 0.55 1.18
C ARG A 45 11.60 2.08 1.15
N GLN A 46 11.32 2.66 -0.02
CA GLN A 46 11.19 4.12 -0.17
C GLN A 46 10.02 4.71 0.64
N VAL A 47 8.97 3.92 0.87
CA VAL A 47 7.69 4.41 1.41
C VAL A 47 7.49 4.01 2.87
N LEU A 48 7.89 2.79 3.27
CA LEU A 48 7.62 2.25 4.60
C LEU A 48 8.66 2.74 5.62
N PRO A 49 8.25 3.03 6.88
CA PRO A 49 9.18 3.32 7.98
C PRO A 49 10.18 2.18 8.23
N ASP A 50 11.41 2.52 8.60
CA ASP A 50 12.54 1.60 8.81
C ASP A 50 12.59 0.94 10.19
N ASN A 51 12.06 1.59 11.22
CA ASN A 51 12.03 1.08 12.60
C ASN A 51 11.09 -0.12 12.85
N TYR A 52 10.59 -0.77 11.79
CA TYR A 52 9.61 -1.84 11.87
C TYR A 52 9.98 -3.03 10.99
N THR A 53 9.42 -4.18 11.35
CA THR A 53 9.55 -5.41 10.57
C THR A 53 8.22 -5.74 9.89
N TYR A 54 8.32 -6.30 8.68
CA TYR A 54 7.18 -6.44 7.79
C TYR A 54 7.08 -7.86 7.25
N ILE A 55 5.88 -8.45 7.34
CA ILE A 55 5.53 -9.69 6.64
C ILE A 55 4.62 -9.32 5.47
N ILE A 56 5.12 -9.44 4.24
CA ILE A 56 4.34 -9.15 3.04
C ILE A 56 3.35 -10.30 2.79
N LYS A 57 2.05 -9.98 2.78
CA LYS A 57 0.97 -10.92 2.46
C LYS A 57 0.63 -10.88 0.97
N SER A 58 0.59 -9.69 0.39
CA SER A 58 0.34 -9.47 -1.03
C SER A 58 1.04 -8.20 -1.48
N TYR A 59 1.60 -8.21 -2.67
CA TYR A 59 2.22 -7.04 -3.29
C TYR A 59 1.89 -7.02 -4.77
N LYS A 60 1.43 -5.88 -5.26
CA LYS A 60 1.16 -5.60 -6.66
C LYS A 60 1.75 -4.23 -7.00
N GLU A 61 2.66 -4.21 -7.96
CA GLU A 61 3.19 -2.98 -8.51
C GLU A 61 2.14 -2.29 -9.39
N ILE A 62 2.10 -0.96 -9.35
CA ILE A 62 1.22 -0.13 -10.16
C ILE A 62 2.09 0.77 -11.02
N GLU A 63 1.65 1.05 -12.24
CA GLU A 63 2.33 1.99 -13.12
C GLU A 63 2.39 3.37 -12.49
N LEU A 64 3.61 3.92 -12.42
CA LEU A 64 3.88 5.26 -11.93
C LEU A 64 3.39 6.30 -12.94
N GLU A 65 2.53 7.22 -12.48
CA GLU A 65 2.22 8.41 -13.25
C GLU A 65 3.46 9.32 -13.31
N LYS A 66 3.83 9.76 -14.52
CA LYS A 66 5.00 10.63 -14.73
C LYS A 66 4.55 12.08 -14.80
N PHE A 67 4.73 12.81 -13.70
CA PHE A 67 4.52 14.26 -13.61
C PHE A 67 5.57 14.90 -12.69
N GLU A 68 5.70 16.22 -12.73
CA GLU A 68 6.66 16.94 -11.91
C GLU A 68 6.30 16.81 -10.42
N GLY A 69 7.22 16.26 -9.61
CA GLY A 69 6.98 15.94 -8.20
C GLY A 69 6.21 14.63 -7.97
N ALA A 70 6.11 13.75 -8.97
CA ALA A 70 5.50 12.44 -8.80
C ALA A 70 6.21 11.61 -7.71
N PRO A 71 5.45 10.79 -6.94
CA PRO A 71 6.04 9.89 -5.96
C PRO A 71 7.01 8.90 -6.60
N THR A 72 8.01 8.48 -5.84
CA THR A 72 9.04 7.53 -6.29
C THR A 72 8.51 6.10 -6.47
N ALA A 73 7.33 5.78 -5.91
CA ALA A 73 6.74 4.45 -5.91
C ALA A 73 5.22 4.50 -6.10
N ALA A 74 4.66 3.49 -6.77
CA ALA A 74 3.23 3.23 -6.80
C ALA A 74 2.95 1.72 -6.66
N PHE A 75 2.11 1.33 -5.70
CA PHE A 75 1.82 -0.07 -5.43
C PHE A 75 0.53 -0.28 -4.62
N ASP A 76 0.03 -1.50 -4.65
CA ASP A 76 -1.00 -2.03 -3.75
C ASP A 76 -0.38 -3.18 -2.94
N SER A 77 -0.32 -3.02 -1.62
CA SER A 77 0.31 -4.01 -0.75
C SER A 77 -0.47 -4.22 0.54
N THR A 78 -0.52 -5.47 0.99
CA THR A 78 -0.98 -5.83 2.34
C THR A 78 0.16 -6.48 3.08
N PHE A 79 0.44 -6.01 4.28
CA PHE A 79 1.51 -6.51 5.13
C PHE A 79 1.12 -6.54 6.59
N TYR A 80 1.80 -7.41 7.34
CA TYR A 80 1.71 -7.44 8.79
C TYR A 80 2.92 -6.78 9.41
N VAL A 81 2.70 -5.97 10.45
CA VAL A 81 3.73 -5.20 11.15
C VAL A 81 3.78 -5.60 12.61
N ASN A 82 4.98 -5.54 13.20
CA ASN A 82 5.26 -5.78 14.62
C ASN A 82 4.74 -4.65 15.55
N ILE A 83 3.46 -4.28 15.42
CA ILE A 83 2.79 -3.22 16.18
C ILE A 83 1.63 -3.81 16.98
N ALA A 84 1.68 -3.70 18.31
CA ALA A 84 0.71 -4.36 19.20
C ALA A 84 -0.21 -3.40 19.99
N SER A 85 -0.08 -2.08 19.80
CA SER A 85 -0.88 -1.08 20.52
C SER A 85 -1.38 0.03 19.59
N THR A 86 -2.44 0.72 20.03
CA THR A 86 -2.99 1.88 19.31
C THR A 86 -1.99 3.05 19.24
N GLU A 87 -1.20 3.26 20.29
CA GLU A 87 -0.18 4.32 20.33
C GLU A 87 0.92 4.06 19.30
N ALA A 88 1.44 2.83 19.23
CA ALA A 88 2.45 2.45 18.25
C ALA A 88 1.92 2.49 16.80
N ILE A 89 0.59 2.38 16.58
CA ILE A 89 -0.02 2.64 15.27
C ILE A 89 0.11 4.12 14.89
N GLU A 90 -0.16 5.04 15.82
CA GLU A 90 -0.06 6.48 15.55
C GLU A 90 1.40 6.93 15.37
N GLU A 91 2.36 6.32 16.09
CA GLU A 91 3.79 6.50 15.85
C GLU A 91 4.18 6.04 14.44
N TRP A 92 3.75 4.84 14.04
CA TRP A 92 4.01 4.33 12.69
C TRP A 92 3.45 5.26 11.62
N ARG A 93 2.23 5.79 11.83
CA ARG A 93 1.60 6.76 10.91
C ARG A 93 2.39 8.06 10.85
N SER A 94 2.90 8.54 11.97
CA SER A 94 3.72 9.75 12.03
C SER A 94 5.06 9.55 11.31
N ALA A 95 5.72 8.40 11.53
CA ALA A 95 6.93 8.04 10.81
C ALA A 95 6.69 7.91 9.29
N PHE A 96 5.56 7.30 8.90
CA PHE A 96 5.15 7.19 7.50
C PHE A 96 4.91 8.56 6.86
N HIS A 97 4.22 9.45 7.59
CA HIS A 97 3.97 10.82 7.15
C HIS A 97 5.27 11.59 6.96
N ASN A 98 6.17 11.56 7.94
CA ASN A 98 7.45 12.27 7.89
C ASN A 98 8.32 11.78 6.72
N LYS A 99 8.29 10.48 6.43
CA LYS A 99 9.08 9.89 5.35
C LYS A 99 8.53 10.22 3.95
N THR A 100 7.22 10.19 3.78
CA THR A 100 6.59 10.27 2.45
C THR A 100 5.95 11.64 2.14
N GLY A 101 5.77 12.51 3.14
CA GLY A 101 4.93 13.71 3.03
C GLY A 101 3.43 13.42 2.93
N THR A 102 3.02 12.14 3.00
CA THR A 102 1.61 11.75 2.81
C THR A 102 0.78 12.13 4.03
N VAL A 103 -0.13 13.08 3.87
CA VAL A 103 -1.10 13.44 4.93
C VAL A 103 -2.36 12.60 4.76
N PHE A 104 -2.63 11.72 5.73
CA PHE A 104 -3.83 10.89 5.78
C PHE A 104 -4.96 11.53 6.59
N ARG A 105 -6.18 11.52 6.02
CA ARG A 105 -7.45 11.82 6.69
C ARG A 105 -8.23 10.54 6.93
N ILE A 106 -9.05 10.53 7.98
CA ILE A 106 -9.94 9.39 8.28
C ILE A 106 -11.10 9.39 7.27
N THR A 107 -11.26 8.30 6.53
CA THR A 107 -12.36 8.10 5.55
C THR A 107 -13.66 7.71 6.24
N ARG A 108 -13.56 6.83 7.23
CA ARG A 108 -14.67 6.39 8.07
C ARG A 108 -14.14 6.25 9.48
N ALA A 109 -14.76 6.96 10.41
CA ALA A 109 -14.54 6.72 11.83
C ALA A 109 -15.09 5.34 12.24
N ASP A 110 -14.55 4.84 13.34
CA ASP A 110 -14.63 3.46 13.83
C ASP A 110 -15.95 2.73 13.53
N LYS A 111 -15.84 1.61 12.79
CA LYS A 111 -16.83 0.51 12.84
C LYS A 111 -16.36 -0.56 13.82
N VAL A 112 -15.97 -0.17 15.04
CA VAL A 112 -15.60 -1.15 16.07
C VAL A 112 -16.90 -1.82 16.54
N LYS A 113 -17.32 -2.86 15.81
CA LYS A 113 -18.36 -3.79 16.23
C LYS A 113 -17.68 -5.06 16.74
N GLY A 114 -17.57 -5.16 18.06
CA GLY A 114 -17.27 -6.41 18.76
C GLY A 114 -15.98 -6.40 19.57
N ILE A 115 -15.97 -7.25 20.62
CA ILE A 115 -14.93 -7.45 21.64
C ILE A 115 -13.55 -7.85 21.05
N LYS A 116 -13.50 -8.23 19.75
CA LYS A 116 -12.33 -8.81 19.10
C LYS A 116 -11.43 -7.80 18.39
N VAL A 117 -11.91 -6.59 18.07
CA VAL A 117 -11.15 -5.60 17.30
C VAL A 117 -10.72 -4.46 18.20
N ILE A 118 -9.41 -4.19 18.26
CA ILE A 118 -8.81 -3.14 19.10
C ILE A 118 -8.71 -1.84 18.31
N TYR A 119 -8.34 -1.93 17.03
CA TYR A 119 -8.21 -0.78 16.13
C TYR A 119 -8.68 -1.15 14.73
N HIS A 120 -9.50 -0.30 14.11
CA HIS A 120 -9.87 -0.46 12.70
C HIS A 120 -10.26 0.88 12.09
N LYS A 121 -9.34 1.48 11.33
CA LYS A 121 -9.56 2.77 10.68
C LYS A 121 -9.15 2.72 9.21
N ASP A 122 -10.00 3.33 8.39
CA ASP A 122 -9.76 3.58 6.97
C ASP A 122 -9.28 5.01 6.79
N PHE A 123 -8.22 5.19 6.03
CA PHE A 123 -7.59 6.47 5.72
C PHE A 123 -7.55 6.71 4.22
N HIS A 124 -7.56 7.98 3.83
CA HIS A 124 -7.35 8.45 2.47
C HIS A 124 -6.41 9.65 2.48
N CYS A 125 -5.69 9.87 1.38
CA CYS A 125 -4.92 11.08 1.22
C CYS A 125 -5.81 12.32 1.37
N ARG A 126 -5.29 13.40 1.97
CA ARG A 126 -5.99 14.69 2.10
C ARG A 126 -6.58 15.21 0.79
N HIS A 127 -5.95 14.92 -0.34
CA HIS A 127 -6.36 15.36 -1.67
C HIS A 127 -7.29 14.37 -2.41
N ALA A 128 -7.67 13.27 -1.74
CA ALA A 128 -8.66 12.35 -2.27
C ALA A 128 -10.08 12.90 -2.04
N ASP A 129 -10.78 13.22 -3.13
CA ASP A 129 -12.22 13.48 -3.10
C ASP A 129 -12.97 12.14 -3.21
N ILE A 130 -13.31 11.58 -2.05
CA ILE A 130 -13.94 10.26 -1.95
C ILE A 130 -15.32 10.22 -2.61
N ALA A 131 -16.06 11.33 -2.63
CA ALA A 131 -17.35 11.41 -3.31
C ALA A 131 -17.16 11.35 -4.83
N ALA A 132 -16.19 12.11 -5.35
CA ALA A 132 -15.84 12.08 -6.76
C ALA A 132 -15.28 10.72 -7.20
N ILE A 133 -14.41 10.08 -6.40
CA ILE A 133 -13.89 8.72 -6.68
C ILE A 133 -15.03 7.70 -6.76
N LYS A 134 -15.95 7.69 -5.78
CA LYS A 134 -17.11 6.78 -5.79
C LYS A 134 -18.04 7.05 -6.96
N TYR A 135 -18.24 8.31 -7.31
CA TYR A 135 -19.02 8.69 -8.48
C TYR A 135 -18.37 8.17 -9.76
N MET A 136 -17.07 8.40 -9.96
CA MET A 136 -16.30 7.89 -11.12
C MET A 136 -16.17 6.37 -11.17
N GLN A 137 -16.25 5.66 -10.04
CA GLN A 137 -16.35 4.20 -10.06
C GLN A 137 -17.74 3.72 -10.53
N LYS A 138 -18.78 4.54 -10.30
CA LYS A 138 -20.17 4.24 -10.68
C LYS A 138 -20.48 4.69 -12.12
N THR A 139 -19.83 5.73 -12.60
CA THR A 139 -19.92 6.24 -13.97
C THR A 139 -18.55 6.14 -14.64
N TYR A 140 -18.43 5.36 -15.71
CA TYR A 140 -17.21 5.21 -16.54
C TYR A 140 -16.76 6.51 -17.26
N ALA A 141 -17.04 7.69 -16.69
CA ALA A 141 -16.87 8.98 -17.33
C ALA A 141 -15.50 9.57 -17.02
N GLN A 142 -14.57 9.37 -17.95
CA GLN A 142 -13.35 10.16 -18.07
C GLN A 142 -13.69 11.63 -18.35
N LYS A 143 -13.33 12.55 -17.46
CA LYS A 143 -12.92 13.91 -17.84
C LYS A 143 -11.79 14.38 -16.92
N ALA A 144 -10.60 14.46 -17.49
CA ALA A 144 -9.43 15.13 -16.95
C ALA A 144 -9.48 16.60 -17.36
N GLY A 145 -10.22 17.41 -16.60
CA GLY A 145 -10.17 18.87 -16.69
C GLY A 145 -9.52 19.40 -15.42
N GLN A 146 -8.56 20.33 -15.56
CA GLN A 146 -7.73 20.95 -14.52
C GLN A 146 -8.34 20.87 -13.11
N ARG A 147 -7.86 19.89 -12.34
CA ARG A 147 -8.32 19.66 -10.98
C ARG A 147 -7.46 20.50 -10.05
N ARG A 148 -8.11 21.32 -9.23
CA ARG A 148 -7.45 22.07 -8.15
C ARG A 148 -6.61 21.11 -7.31
N SER A 149 -5.45 21.56 -6.82
CA SER A 149 -4.51 20.77 -6.00
C SER A 149 -5.15 20.02 -4.82
N ARG A 150 -6.30 20.49 -4.33
CA ARG A 150 -7.06 19.85 -3.25
C ARG A 150 -7.97 18.68 -3.64
N ASN A 151 -8.33 18.52 -4.93
CA ASN A 151 -9.33 17.54 -5.37
C ASN A 151 -8.79 16.72 -6.56
N THR A 152 -7.64 16.10 -6.38
CA THR A 152 -7.01 15.33 -7.46
C THR A 152 -7.67 13.96 -7.66
N ASN A 153 -8.67 13.59 -6.86
CA ASN A 153 -9.24 12.24 -6.81
C ASN A 153 -8.16 11.19 -6.54
N CYS A 154 -7.21 11.56 -5.68
CA CYS A 154 -6.08 10.72 -5.29
C CYS A 154 -6.55 9.34 -4.84
N GLN A 155 -5.94 8.29 -5.37
CA GLN A 155 -6.30 6.90 -5.05
C GLN A 155 -5.52 6.36 -3.85
N CYS A 156 -4.72 7.18 -3.19
CA CYS A 156 -3.94 6.74 -2.04
C CYS A 156 -4.84 6.51 -0.81
N LEU A 157 -4.81 5.28 -0.31
CA LEU A 157 -5.65 4.77 0.77
C LEU A 157 -4.81 3.91 1.71
N ALA A 158 -5.11 3.95 2.99
CA ALA A 158 -4.56 3.01 3.97
C ALA A 158 -5.69 2.44 4.83
N LYS A 159 -5.62 1.16 5.16
CA LYS A 159 -6.51 0.52 6.15
C LYS A 159 -5.66 -0.18 7.17
N ILE A 160 -5.87 0.16 8.43
CA ILE A 160 -5.08 -0.39 9.54
C ILE A 160 -6.03 -1.13 10.47
N ARG A 161 -5.69 -2.38 10.78
CA ARG A 161 -6.48 -3.26 11.64
C ARG A 161 -5.60 -3.97 12.67
N LEU A 162 -6.02 -3.90 13.92
CA LEU A 162 -5.44 -4.64 15.04
C LEU A 162 -6.54 -5.42 15.76
N GLU A 163 -6.34 -6.74 15.90
CA GLU A 163 -7.29 -7.64 16.54
C GLU A 163 -6.71 -8.24 17.81
N LYS A 164 -7.55 -8.44 18.82
CA LYS A 164 -7.16 -9.04 20.10
C LYS A 164 -6.63 -10.47 19.94
N SER A 165 -7.23 -11.26 19.05
CA SER A 165 -6.79 -12.63 18.75
C SER A 165 -5.40 -12.70 18.12
N ARG A 166 -4.93 -11.61 17.50
CA ARG A 166 -3.66 -11.58 16.80
C ARG A 166 -2.51 -11.12 17.66
N LEU A 167 -2.75 -10.54 18.84
CA LEU A 167 -1.70 -10.00 19.71
C LEU A 167 -0.60 -11.01 20.10
N ASN A 168 -0.91 -12.30 20.10
CA ASN A 168 0.06 -13.36 20.39
C ASN A 168 0.98 -13.69 19.19
N LEU A 169 0.76 -13.07 18.04
CA LEU A 169 1.60 -13.22 16.85
C LEU A 169 2.73 -12.19 16.86
N SER A 170 3.83 -12.50 16.18
CA SER A 170 4.97 -11.57 16.07
C SER A 170 4.63 -10.28 15.30
N HIS A 171 3.72 -10.35 14.33
CA HIS A 171 3.26 -9.21 13.52
C HIS A 171 1.74 -9.12 13.58
N PRO A 172 1.20 -8.58 14.69
CA PRO A 172 -0.23 -8.65 14.96
C PRO A 172 -1.06 -7.64 14.17
N CYS A 173 -0.48 -6.50 13.78
CA CYS A 173 -1.17 -5.43 13.03
C CYS A 173 -1.20 -5.71 11.52
N GLU A 174 -2.36 -5.63 10.91
CA GLU A 174 -2.55 -5.70 9.45
C GLU A 174 -2.66 -4.29 8.87
N ILE A 175 -1.85 -3.99 7.87
CA ILE A 175 -1.89 -2.74 7.12
C ILE A 175 -2.07 -3.07 5.64
N HIS A 176 -3.16 -2.56 5.07
CA HIS A 176 -3.38 -2.51 3.63
C HIS A 176 -3.07 -1.09 3.16
N LEU A 177 -2.16 -0.95 2.20
CA LEU A 177 -1.72 0.32 1.66
C LEU A 177 -1.83 0.29 0.14
N LEU A 178 -2.77 1.07 -0.40
CA LEU A 178 -2.78 1.46 -1.80
C LEU A 178 -2.04 2.79 -1.90
N TYR A 179 -0.76 2.73 -2.26
CA TYR A 179 0.07 3.91 -2.44
C TYR A 179 0.06 4.29 -3.93
N ASN A 180 -0.90 5.13 -4.32
CA ASN A 180 -1.00 5.65 -5.68
C ASN A 180 -1.44 7.12 -5.64
N HIS A 181 -0.52 8.04 -5.90
CA HIS A 181 -0.80 9.47 -5.95
C HIS A 181 -0.68 9.99 -7.37
N ASN A 182 -1.65 10.84 -7.72
CA ASN A 182 -1.71 11.60 -8.96
C ASN A 182 -1.51 13.10 -8.73
N HIS A 183 -0.80 13.43 -7.66
CA HIS A 183 -0.48 14.79 -7.26
C HIS A 183 0.90 14.79 -6.58
N PRO A 184 1.63 15.92 -6.60
CA PRO A 184 2.92 15.99 -5.95
C PRO A 184 2.75 15.84 -4.44
N LEU A 185 3.74 15.20 -3.82
CA LEU A 185 3.84 15.09 -2.38
C LEU A 185 4.73 16.22 -1.87
N GLU A 186 4.23 16.97 -0.89
CA GLU A 186 5.05 17.90 -0.13
C GLU A 186 5.93 17.07 0.81
N THR A 187 7.04 16.55 0.30
CA THR A 187 8.08 16.01 1.17
C THR A 187 8.65 17.19 1.94
N LEU A 188 8.52 17.17 3.27
CA LEU A 188 9.22 18.11 4.13
C LEU A 188 10.72 17.84 3.95
N ASN A 189 11.34 18.53 3.01
CA ASN A 189 12.78 18.67 2.98
C ASN A 189 13.14 19.41 4.27
N ILE A 190 13.45 18.66 5.33
CA ILE A 190 14.24 19.16 6.44
C ILE A 190 15.64 19.35 5.86
N THR A 191 15.78 20.39 5.04
CA THR A 191 17.08 20.94 4.70
C THR A 191 17.62 21.45 6.03
N PRO A 192 18.79 21.01 6.51
CA PRO A 192 19.43 21.68 7.64
C PRO A 192 19.58 23.13 7.21
N GLN A 193 18.87 24.04 7.87
CA GLN A 193 19.15 25.46 7.70
C GLN A 193 20.57 25.66 8.19
N THR A 194 21.52 25.81 7.28
CA THR A 194 22.86 26.25 7.61
C THR A 194 22.71 27.60 8.32
N PRO A 195 23.16 27.75 9.58
CA PRO A 195 23.07 29.04 10.24
C PRO A 195 23.90 30.05 9.44
N SER A 196 23.21 31.04 8.89
CA SER A 196 23.82 32.23 8.32
C SER A 196 24.59 32.93 9.43
N ILE A 197 25.91 32.71 9.48
CA ILE A 197 26.81 33.52 10.28
C ILE A 197 26.79 34.91 9.66
N ALA A 198 26.06 35.83 10.29
CA ALA A 198 26.15 37.25 10.02
C ALA A 198 27.58 37.68 10.38
N SER A 199 28.38 37.99 9.37
CA SER A 199 29.60 38.75 9.52
C SER A 199 29.22 40.19 9.87
N TYR A 200 29.46 40.56 11.12
CA TYR A 200 29.43 41.95 11.57
C TYR A 200 30.79 42.57 11.21
N GLU A 201 30.79 43.60 10.36
CA GLU A 201 31.88 44.59 10.28
C GLU A 201 31.72 45.61 11.42
#